data_AF-A0AAT9HFK8-F1
#
_entry.id   AF-A0AAT9HFK8-F1
#
_cell.length_a   1.000
_cell.length_b   1.000
_cell.length_c   1.000
_cell.angle_alpha   90.00
_cell.angle_beta   90.00
_cell.angle_gamma   90.00
#
_symmetry.space_group_name_H-M   'P 1'
#
loop_
_entity.id
_entity.type
_entity.pdbx_description
1 polymer ?
#
loop_
_entity_poly.entity_id
_entity_poly.type
_entity_poly.pdbx_seq_one_letter_code
_entity_poly.pdbx_strand_id
1 'polypeptide(L)'
;MSTTSETLRWYGGGCPSTEPAGIQQVLAQVEQPCFIVSTPQGAGAAAGGTAAAGGEGPAVLAAAPALPPHRLGSAAFRAAHGVRQSYMAGAMAGGIASADLVIALARQGFLASFGAAGLLPRTIEEALARFAAEIPGLPYAVNLIHSPSEERLEREAVELFLRHGVRCVEASAFLGLTPHLVRYRLAGLRREPSGRIVAGHRVIAKVSRSETAERFMRPAPTAMVDALLRDGSITAEQARLAHHLPLADDITVEADSGGHTDRRPLPALFPVILRLRDQIQHEHRYAVPVRVGAAGGLGTPAAVAAAFAMGAAYVVTGSVNQSCLESGTSAITRELLAQAEVTDCVMAPAADMFEMGVELKYCAAARCSRCAPPSSTSSTRRTTASTRCRRRSASGWRRRCSGGRWRTCGRSASRTSAGATPTSCAGRPTAPNGGWPWCSAGIWAWRRAGR
;
A
#
# COMPACT_ATOMS: atom_id res chain seq x y z
N MET A 1 49.50 32.66 -5.83
CA MET A 1 49.61 31.39 -5.08
C MET A 1 49.12 30.30 -6.01
N SER A 2 50.04 29.55 -6.62
CA SER A 2 49.72 28.40 -7.46
C SER A 2 49.42 27.23 -6.52
N THR A 3 48.14 26.96 -6.27
CA THR A 3 47.74 25.70 -5.64
C THR A 3 48.00 24.59 -6.65
N THR A 4 49.19 23.99 -6.60
CA THR A 4 49.42 22.68 -7.21
C THR A 4 48.39 21.74 -6.59
N SER A 5 47.31 21.47 -7.32
CA SER A 5 46.31 20.49 -6.94
C SER A 5 47.01 19.14 -6.92
N GLU A 6 47.41 18.68 -5.73
CA GLU A 6 48.00 17.35 -5.59
C GLU A 6 47.01 16.31 -6.13
N THR A 7 47.45 15.55 -7.12
CA THR A 7 46.62 14.52 -7.74
C THR A 7 46.28 13.46 -6.70
N LEU A 8 44.98 13.20 -6.51
CA LEU A 8 44.52 12.08 -5.69
C LEU A 8 44.97 10.76 -6.33
N ARG A 9 45.62 9.91 -5.55
CA ARG A 9 46.04 8.57 -5.94
C ARG A 9 45.25 7.53 -5.14
N TRP A 10 44.91 6.42 -5.79
CA TRP A 10 44.18 5.32 -5.15
C TRP A 10 45.14 4.30 -4.54
N TYR A 11 44.75 3.78 -3.38
CA TYR A 11 45.48 2.75 -2.64
C TYR A 11 44.50 1.67 -2.16
N GLY A 12 44.73 0.42 -2.57
CA GLY A 12 43.91 -0.73 -2.17
C GLY A 12 44.60 -2.06 -2.44
N GLY A 13 44.06 -3.14 -1.86
CA GLY A 13 44.67 -4.48 -1.94
C GLY A 13 44.42 -5.25 -3.24
N GLY A 14 43.63 -4.70 -4.18
CA GLY A 14 43.32 -5.32 -5.47
C GLY A 14 43.90 -4.55 -6.66
N CYS A 15 43.84 -5.14 -7.85
CA CYS A 15 44.16 -4.43 -9.09
C CYS A 15 42.88 -3.80 -9.68
N PRO A 16 42.92 -2.55 -10.17
CA PRO A 16 41.80 -1.97 -10.91
C PRO A 16 41.48 -2.81 -12.15
N SER A 17 40.20 -3.10 -12.38
CA SER A 17 39.75 -3.82 -13.56
C SER A 17 39.51 -2.86 -14.71
N THR A 18 40.11 -3.13 -15.86
CA THR A 18 39.98 -2.33 -17.10
C THR A 18 39.05 -2.99 -18.13
N GLU A 19 38.69 -4.26 -17.90
CA GLU A 19 37.79 -5.02 -18.79
C GLU A 19 36.33 -4.68 -18.50
N PRO A 20 35.45 -4.53 -19.51
CA PRO A 20 34.06 -4.14 -19.30
C PRO A 20 33.30 -5.00 -18.27
N ALA A 21 33.49 -6.32 -18.30
CA ALA A 21 32.85 -7.25 -17.36
C ALA A 21 33.35 -7.06 -15.92
N GLY A 22 34.65 -6.82 -15.74
CA GLY A 22 35.22 -6.59 -14.41
C GLY A 22 34.89 -5.20 -13.87
N ILE A 23 34.79 -4.18 -14.74
CA ILE A 23 34.24 -2.88 -14.37
C ILE A 23 32.79 -3.03 -13.87
N GLN A 24 31.95 -3.79 -14.57
CA GLN A 24 30.57 -4.03 -14.13
C GLN A 24 30.53 -4.74 -12.76
N GLN A 25 31.39 -5.73 -12.53
CA GLN A 25 31.47 -6.43 -11.24
C GLN A 25 31.90 -5.51 -10.10
N VAL A 26 32.80 -4.56 -10.35
CA VAL A 26 33.19 -3.53 -9.38
C VAL A 26 32.03 -2.58 -9.11
N LEU A 27 31.36 -2.08 -10.16
CA LEU A 27 30.22 -1.17 -10.02
C LEU A 27 29.03 -1.82 -9.29
N ALA A 28 28.88 -3.14 -9.37
CA ALA A 28 27.83 -3.88 -8.65
C ALA A 28 28.08 -4.02 -7.13
N GLN A 29 29.31 -3.74 -6.65
CA GLN A 29 29.67 -3.82 -5.22
C GLN A 29 29.28 -2.54 -4.47
N VAL A 30 27.99 -2.24 -4.43
CA VAL A 30 27.44 -0.98 -3.87
C VAL A 30 27.70 -0.77 -2.37
N GLU A 31 28.11 -1.81 -1.65
CA GLU A 31 28.51 -1.77 -0.24
C GLU A 31 29.94 -1.21 -0.03
N GLN A 32 30.73 -1.11 -1.10
CA GLN A 32 32.11 -0.61 -1.06
C GLN A 32 32.19 0.74 -1.81
N PRO A 33 33.13 1.63 -1.44
CA PRO A 33 33.45 2.75 -2.30
C PRO A 33 34.00 2.24 -3.64
N CYS A 34 33.68 2.94 -4.73
CA CYS A 34 34.18 2.64 -6.06
C CYS A 34 35.07 3.79 -6.54
N PHE A 35 36.24 3.46 -7.07
CA PHE A 35 37.16 4.42 -7.65
C PHE A 35 37.38 4.08 -9.13
N ILE A 36 37.26 5.09 -9.98
CA ILE A 36 37.72 5.03 -11.37
C ILE A 36 39.10 5.66 -11.40
N VAL A 37 40.10 4.92 -11.86
CA VAL A 37 41.50 5.31 -11.84
C VAL A 37 42.14 5.21 -13.21
N SER A 38 43.18 6.00 -13.45
CA SER A 38 43.98 5.95 -14.66
C SER A 38 45.01 4.82 -14.56
N THR A 39 44.89 3.85 -15.47
CA THR A 39 45.82 2.71 -15.61
C THR A 39 46.54 2.79 -16.97
N PRO A 40 47.64 2.04 -17.18
CA PRO A 40 48.30 1.97 -18.49
C PRO A 40 47.40 1.47 -19.62
N GLN A 41 46.36 0.70 -19.31
CA GLN A 41 45.40 0.14 -20.27
C GLN A 41 44.16 1.02 -20.46
N GLY A 42 44.10 2.19 -19.81
CA GLY A 42 42.95 3.10 -19.83
C GLY A 42 42.30 3.28 -18.47
N ALA A 43 41.03 3.68 -18.43
CA ALA A 43 40.29 3.82 -17.17
C ALA A 43 39.99 2.43 -16.58
N GLY A 44 40.36 2.22 -15.31
CA GLY A 44 40.04 1.01 -14.56
C GLY A 44 39.15 1.31 -13.35
N ALA A 45 38.32 0.36 -12.94
CA ALA A 45 37.48 0.45 -11.76
C ALA A 45 38.03 -0.40 -10.62
N ALA A 46 38.03 0.13 -9.39
CA ALA A 46 38.42 -0.60 -8.20
C ALA A 46 37.37 -0.44 -7.09
N ALA A 47 37.02 -1.54 -6.42
CA ALA A 47 36.16 -1.56 -5.25
C ALA A 47 37.01 -1.48 -3.97
N GLY A 48 36.57 -0.70 -2.99
CA GLY A 48 37.27 -0.49 -1.74
C GLY A 48 38.51 0.40 -1.88
N GLY A 49 39.39 0.33 -0.88
CA GLY A 49 40.59 1.16 -0.81
C GLY A 49 40.31 2.61 -0.38
N THR A 50 41.31 3.45 -0.51
CA THR A 50 41.28 4.86 -0.11
C THR A 50 41.92 5.74 -1.17
N ALA A 51 41.54 7.01 -1.21
CA ALA A 51 42.19 8.03 -2.03
C ALA A 51 42.97 8.99 -1.11
N ALA A 52 44.23 9.22 -1.44
CA ALA A 52 45.09 10.17 -0.72
C ALA A 52 45.85 11.06 -1.72
N ALA A 53 46.21 12.26 -1.29
CA ALA A 53 46.97 13.20 -2.10
C ALA A 53 48.44 12.76 -2.21
N GLY A 54 49.01 12.82 -3.42
CA GLY A 54 50.39 12.44 -3.67
C GLY A 54 50.66 10.93 -3.66
N GLY A 55 51.92 10.55 -3.95
CA GLY A 55 52.43 9.18 -4.02
C GLY A 55 52.31 8.49 -5.39
N GLU A 56 52.55 7.17 -5.42
CA GLU A 56 52.76 6.38 -6.66
C GLU A 56 51.53 5.61 -7.16
N GLY A 57 50.41 5.65 -6.43
CA GLY A 57 49.18 4.96 -6.85
C GLY A 57 48.61 5.49 -8.18
N PRO A 58 47.72 4.74 -8.86
CA PRO A 58 47.05 5.23 -10.05
C PRO A 58 46.20 6.47 -9.73
N ALA A 59 46.20 7.45 -10.63
CA ALA A 59 45.48 8.70 -10.43
C ALA A 59 43.96 8.46 -10.41
N VAL A 60 43.25 9.02 -9.43
CA VAL A 60 41.80 8.94 -9.32
C VAL A 60 41.16 9.88 -10.33
N LEU A 61 40.31 9.34 -11.20
CA LEU A 61 39.52 10.06 -12.20
C LEU A 61 38.10 10.36 -11.70
N ALA A 62 37.50 9.42 -10.97
CA ALA A 62 36.20 9.59 -10.33
C ALA A 62 36.09 8.69 -9.10
N ALA A 63 35.20 9.02 -8.17
CA ALA A 63 34.91 8.20 -7.01
C ALA A 63 33.41 8.24 -6.67
N ALA A 64 32.89 7.12 -6.18
CA ALA A 64 31.58 7.01 -5.56
C ALA A 64 31.75 6.38 -4.17
N PRO A 65 31.09 6.91 -3.12
CA PRO A 65 31.14 6.28 -1.81
C PRO A 65 30.35 4.97 -1.80
N ALA A 66 30.45 4.19 -0.72
CA ALA A 66 29.53 3.09 -0.48
C ALA A 66 28.09 3.61 -0.40
N LEU A 67 27.23 3.11 -1.28
CA LEU A 67 25.83 3.49 -1.44
C LEU A 67 24.93 2.25 -1.39
N PRO A 68 24.88 1.56 -0.24
CA PRO A 68 24.06 0.37 -0.10
C PRO A 68 22.56 0.68 -0.17
N PRO A 69 21.70 -0.30 -0.54
CA PRO A 69 20.27 -0.06 -0.80
C PRO A 69 19.53 0.61 0.36
N HIS A 70 19.91 0.31 1.60
CA HIS A 70 19.29 0.91 2.79
C HIS A 70 19.54 2.42 2.92
N ARG A 71 20.46 3.01 2.15
CA ARG A 71 20.65 4.47 2.09
C ARG A 71 19.62 5.18 1.22
N LEU A 72 18.85 4.45 0.40
CA LEU A 72 17.75 5.03 -0.37
C LEU A 72 16.58 5.42 0.54
N GLY A 73 16.02 6.60 0.30
CA GLY A 73 14.90 7.13 1.07
C GLY A 73 15.27 7.57 2.49
N SER A 74 14.26 7.58 3.37
CA SER A 74 14.34 8.21 4.68
C SER A 74 14.77 7.24 5.78
N ALA A 75 15.87 7.56 6.47
CA ALA A 75 16.24 6.87 7.70
C ALA A 75 15.17 7.01 8.80
N ALA A 76 14.45 8.14 8.82
CA ALA A 76 13.35 8.36 9.76
C ALA A 76 12.15 7.43 9.49
N PHE A 77 11.86 7.09 8.22
CA PHE A 77 10.85 6.08 7.89
C PHE A 77 11.25 4.71 8.45
N ARG A 78 12.49 4.30 8.19
CA ARG A 78 13.03 3.02 8.68
C ARG A 78 12.97 2.91 10.20
N ALA A 79 13.41 3.96 10.90
CA ALA A 79 13.36 4.02 12.35
C ALA A 79 11.92 4.03 12.90
N ALA A 80 11.01 4.78 12.27
CA ALA A 80 9.62 4.86 12.71
C ALA A 80 8.89 3.51 12.59
N HIS A 81 9.12 2.80 11.50
CA HIS A 81 8.40 1.55 11.19
C HIS A 81 9.19 0.28 11.54
N GLY A 82 10.41 0.40 12.09
CA GLY A 82 11.23 -0.77 12.48
C GLY A 82 11.66 -1.64 11.28
N VAL A 83 11.84 -1.03 10.11
CA VAL A 83 12.17 -1.72 8.85
C VAL A 83 13.60 -1.44 8.41
N ARG A 84 14.19 -2.35 7.62
CA ARG A 84 15.56 -2.24 7.09
C ARG A 84 15.63 -1.40 5.82
N GLN A 85 14.51 -1.27 5.10
CA GLN A 85 14.44 -0.61 3.80
C GLN A 85 13.31 0.42 3.76
N SER A 86 13.51 1.50 3.00
CA SER A 86 12.50 2.55 2.81
C SER A 86 11.48 2.13 1.74
N TYR A 87 10.79 1.01 2.00
CA TYR A 87 9.94 0.33 1.04
C TYR A 87 8.73 -0.29 1.73
N MET A 88 7.61 -0.30 1.02
CA MET A 88 6.38 -0.93 1.46
C MET A 88 5.69 -1.68 0.30
N ALA A 89 5.11 -2.86 0.59
CA ALA A 89 4.08 -3.44 -0.27
C ALA A 89 2.71 -2.89 0.13
N GLY A 90 2.05 -2.18 -0.78
CA GLY A 90 0.72 -1.61 -0.55
C GLY A 90 -0.37 -2.68 -0.51
N ALA A 91 -1.47 -2.36 0.16
CA ALA A 91 -2.61 -3.26 0.26
C ALA A 91 -3.23 -3.56 -1.11
N MET A 92 -3.67 -4.81 -1.27
CA MET A 92 -4.43 -5.29 -2.40
C MET A 92 -5.67 -6.01 -1.86
N ALA A 93 -6.86 -5.48 -2.19
CA ALA A 93 -8.15 -5.84 -1.58
C ALA A 93 -8.48 -7.34 -1.70
N GLY A 94 -9.43 -7.80 -0.88
CA GLY A 94 -9.91 -9.18 -0.89
C GLY A 94 -8.86 -10.20 -0.42
N GLY A 95 -7.89 -9.78 0.39
CA GLY A 95 -6.79 -10.63 0.86
C GLY A 95 -5.75 -10.97 -0.21
N ILE A 96 -5.71 -10.26 -1.35
CA ILE A 96 -4.67 -10.43 -2.37
C ILE A 96 -3.30 -10.07 -1.78
N ALA A 97 -3.22 -8.97 -1.02
CA ALA A 97 -2.12 -8.75 -0.09
C ALA A 97 -2.36 -9.64 1.13
N SER A 98 -1.99 -10.91 0.97
CA SER A 98 -2.29 -12.00 1.89
C SER A 98 -1.47 -11.89 3.18
N ALA A 99 -1.84 -12.71 4.17
CA ALA A 99 -1.02 -12.85 5.36
C ALA A 99 0.37 -13.43 5.03
N ASP A 100 0.47 -14.36 4.06
CA ASP A 100 1.74 -14.95 3.63
C ASP A 100 2.69 -13.90 3.04
N LEU A 101 2.17 -13.00 2.21
CA LEU A 101 2.94 -11.89 1.63
C LEU A 101 3.46 -10.95 2.73
N VAL A 102 2.60 -10.59 3.68
CA VAL A 102 2.98 -9.70 4.79
C VAL A 102 4.05 -10.35 5.66
N ILE A 103 3.88 -11.63 6.02
CA ILE A 103 4.82 -12.40 6.83
C ILE A 103 6.19 -12.52 6.13
N ALA A 104 6.19 -12.85 4.83
CA ALA A 104 7.41 -12.98 4.05
C ALA A 104 8.20 -11.66 4.03
N LEU A 105 7.53 -10.54 3.74
CA LEU A 105 8.15 -9.22 3.68
C LEU A 105 8.63 -8.72 5.04
N ALA A 106 7.83 -8.91 6.10
CA ALA A 106 8.20 -8.52 7.46
C ALA A 106 9.49 -9.22 7.92
N ARG A 107 9.64 -10.52 7.65
CA ARG A 107 10.86 -11.29 7.97
C ARG A 107 12.11 -10.77 7.28
N GLN A 108 11.96 -10.19 6.08
CA GLN A 108 13.04 -9.57 5.33
C GLN A 108 13.29 -8.10 5.71
N GLY A 109 12.52 -7.55 6.66
CA GLY A 109 12.66 -6.17 7.11
C GLY A 109 12.03 -5.14 6.18
N PHE A 110 10.97 -5.52 5.46
CA PHE A 110 10.12 -4.61 4.69
C PHE A 110 8.78 -4.40 5.38
N LEU A 111 8.13 -3.26 5.12
CA LEU A 111 6.74 -3.05 5.53
C LEU A 111 5.80 -3.65 4.50
N ALA A 112 4.69 -4.21 4.93
CA ALA A 112 3.62 -4.66 4.04
C ALA A 112 2.26 -4.42 4.69
N SER A 113 1.27 -4.06 3.88
CA SER A 113 -0.09 -3.81 4.34
C SER A 113 -1.03 -4.93 3.95
N PHE A 114 -1.65 -5.55 4.95
CA PHE A 114 -2.63 -6.62 4.74
C PHE A 114 -3.88 -6.08 4.04
N GLY A 115 -4.34 -6.80 3.01
CA GLY A 115 -5.46 -6.45 2.15
C GLY A 115 -6.83 -6.69 2.77
N ALA A 116 -7.16 -5.99 3.85
CA ALA A 116 -8.38 -6.19 4.62
C ALA A 116 -9.68 -5.74 3.92
N ALA A 117 -9.60 -4.85 2.93
CA ALA A 117 -10.76 -4.35 2.20
C ALA A 117 -11.60 -5.49 1.60
N GLY A 118 -12.90 -5.51 1.89
CA GLY A 118 -13.84 -6.52 1.39
C GLY A 118 -13.79 -7.87 2.10
N LEU A 119 -12.95 -8.05 3.13
CA LEU A 119 -12.93 -9.26 3.95
C LEU A 119 -13.91 -9.16 5.12
N LEU A 120 -14.38 -10.33 5.59
CA LEU A 120 -15.19 -10.41 6.81
C LEU A 120 -14.31 -10.18 8.05
N PRO A 121 -14.86 -9.61 9.15
CA PRO A 121 -14.10 -9.37 10.39
C PRO A 121 -13.36 -10.62 10.91
N ARG A 122 -13.99 -11.79 10.81
CA ARG A 122 -13.38 -13.07 11.20
C ARG A 122 -12.12 -13.39 10.40
N THR A 123 -12.13 -13.16 9.08
CA THR A 123 -10.96 -13.42 8.22
C THR A 123 -9.81 -12.46 8.54
N ILE A 124 -10.14 -11.22 8.88
CA ILE A 124 -9.14 -10.24 9.35
C ILE A 124 -8.55 -10.71 10.68
N GLU A 125 -9.38 -11.13 11.63
CA GLU A 125 -8.94 -11.64 12.93
C GLU A 125 -8.05 -12.89 12.81
N GLU A 126 -8.38 -13.82 11.91
CA GLU A 126 -7.54 -14.99 11.59
C GLU A 126 -6.17 -14.56 11.06
N ALA A 127 -6.10 -13.54 10.20
CA ALA A 127 -4.81 -13.00 9.73
C ALA A 127 -4.02 -12.31 10.84
N LEU A 128 -4.67 -11.55 11.73
CA LEU A 128 -4.02 -10.90 12.87
C LEU A 128 -3.44 -11.93 13.86
N ALA A 129 -4.18 -13.01 14.12
CA ALA A 129 -3.71 -14.11 14.95
C ALA A 129 -2.45 -14.77 14.35
N ARG A 130 -2.42 -14.94 13.02
CA ARG A 130 -1.21 -15.41 12.32
C ARG A 130 -0.05 -14.45 12.47
N PHE A 131 -0.25 -13.14 12.35
CA PHE A 131 0.84 -12.17 12.55
C PHE A 131 1.41 -12.22 13.97
N ALA A 132 0.56 -12.32 14.98
CA ALA A 132 0.99 -12.47 16.36
C ALA A 132 1.83 -13.74 16.60
N ALA A 133 1.48 -14.84 15.94
CA ALA A 133 2.18 -16.13 16.09
C ALA A 133 3.46 -16.23 15.25
N GLU A 134 3.43 -15.76 14.00
CA GLU A 134 4.48 -16.06 13.00
C GLU A 134 5.54 -14.96 12.86
N ILE A 135 5.22 -13.73 13.25
CA ILE A 135 6.09 -12.55 13.15
C ILE A 135 6.04 -11.66 14.41
N PRO A 136 6.16 -12.23 15.64
CA PRO A 136 6.06 -11.46 16.87
C PRO A 136 7.11 -10.35 16.91
N GLY A 137 6.67 -9.10 17.15
CA GLY A 137 7.54 -7.93 17.22
C GLY A 137 8.03 -7.38 15.88
N LEU A 138 7.76 -8.05 14.75
CA LEU A 138 8.08 -7.51 13.43
C LEU A 138 6.95 -6.58 12.94
N PRO A 139 7.30 -5.55 12.14
CA PRO A 139 6.33 -4.56 11.71
C PRO A 139 5.43 -5.09 10.59
N TYR A 140 4.16 -4.73 10.67
CA TYR A 140 3.18 -4.88 9.60
C TYR A 140 2.18 -3.72 9.64
N ALA A 141 1.50 -3.48 8.52
CA ALA A 141 0.37 -2.58 8.44
C ALA A 141 -0.90 -3.36 8.07
N VAL A 142 -2.06 -2.77 8.36
CA VAL A 142 -3.36 -3.31 7.91
C VAL A 142 -4.11 -2.21 7.18
N ASN A 143 -4.73 -2.56 6.05
CA ASN A 143 -5.51 -1.59 5.31
C ASN A 143 -6.79 -1.22 6.06
N LEU A 144 -6.99 0.09 6.26
CA LEU A 144 -8.27 0.65 6.65
C LEU A 144 -8.83 1.37 5.42
N ILE A 145 -9.84 0.78 4.78
CA ILE A 145 -10.47 1.36 3.60
C ILE A 145 -11.68 2.20 4.02
N HIS A 146 -11.78 3.41 3.47
CA HIS A 146 -12.96 4.21 3.66
C HIS A 146 -14.14 3.63 2.87
N SER A 147 -15.30 3.49 3.52
CA SER A 147 -16.53 3.00 2.92
C SER A 147 -17.67 3.99 3.20
N PRO A 148 -17.88 5.01 2.33
CA PRO A 148 -18.85 6.09 2.58
C PRO A 148 -20.27 5.60 2.88
N SER A 149 -20.69 4.52 2.23
CA SER A 149 -22.03 3.94 2.39
C SER A 149 -22.16 3.01 3.59
N GLU A 150 -21.04 2.63 4.23
CA GLU A 150 -20.99 1.58 5.26
C GLU A 150 -20.07 1.97 6.43
N GLU A 151 -20.39 3.08 7.09
CA GLU A 151 -19.63 3.59 8.25
C GLU A 151 -19.39 2.52 9.34
N ARG A 152 -20.37 1.62 9.55
CA ARG A 152 -20.27 0.52 10.51
C ARG A 152 -19.06 -0.39 10.25
N LEU A 153 -18.74 -0.67 8.98
CA LEU A 153 -17.59 -1.52 8.64
C LEU A 153 -16.27 -0.87 9.04
N GLU A 154 -16.14 0.44 8.80
CA GLU A 154 -14.95 1.20 9.18
C GLU A 154 -14.78 1.25 10.71
N ARG A 155 -15.88 1.48 11.43
CA ARG A 155 -15.90 1.45 12.91
C ARG A 155 -15.48 0.08 13.45
N GLU A 156 -16.08 -1.00 12.95
CA GLU A 156 -15.79 -2.36 13.40
C GLU A 156 -14.35 -2.78 13.10
N ALA A 157 -13.80 -2.36 11.96
CA ALA A 157 -12.39 -2.58 11.63
C ALA A 157 -11.47 -1.86 12.61
N VAL A 158 -11.73 -0.58 12.92
CA VAL A 158 -10.94 0.17 13.91
C VAL A 158 -11.00 -0.48 15.29
N GLU A 159 -12.18 -0.92 15.74
CA GLU A 159 -12.32 -1.62 17.02
C GLU A 159 -11.52 -2.93 17.04
N LEU A 160 -11.56 -3.70 15.96
CA LEU A 160 -10.78 -4.92 15.83
C LEU A 160 -9.27 -4.61 15.90
N PHE A 161 -8.81 -3.58 15.19
CA PHE A 161 -7.41 -3.17 15.17
C PHE A 161 -6.92 -2.72 16.54
N LEU A 162 -7.72 -1.95 17.27
CA LEU A 162 -7.41 -1.51 18.63
C LEU A 162 -7.35 -2.69 19.60
N ARG A 163 -8.31 -3.63 19.54
CA ARG A 163 -8.32 -4.82 20.39
C ARG A 163 -7.11 -5.73 20.17
N HIS A 164 -6.68 -5.90 18.92
CA HIS A 164 -5.53 -6.73 18.55
C HIS A 164 -4.19 -5.98 18.59
N GLY A 165 -4.19 -4.71 18.99
CA GLY A 165 -2.96 -3.92 19.13
C GLY A 165 -2.24 -3.65 17.81
N VAL A 166 -2.97 -3.55 16.69
CA VAL A 166 -2.40 -3.21 15.38
C VAL A 166 -1.81 -1.80 15.45
N ARG A 167 -0.49 -1.70 15.28
CA ARG A 167 0.26 -0.45 15.48
C ARG A 167 0.37 0.45 14.26
N CYS A 168 0.03 -0.04 13.07
CA CYS A 168 0.08 0.74 11.85
C CYS A 168 -1.09 0.41 10.92
N VAL A 169 -1.76 1.44 10.39
CA VAL A 169 -2.77 1.29 9.34
C VAL A 169 -2.36 2.02 8.06
N GLU A 170 -2.68 1.41 6.92
CA GLU A 170 -2.70 2.09 5.62
C GLU A 170 -4.13 2.59 5.36
N ALA A 171 -4.36 3.88 5.53
CA ALA A 171 -5.65 4.52 5.28
C ALA A 171 -5.81 4.83 3.78
N SER A 172 -6.77 4.19 3.12
CA SER A 172 -6.99 4.32 1.67
C SER A 172 -8.43 4.70 1.31
N ALA A 173 -8.60 5.33 0.15
CA ALA A 173 -9.90 5.77 -0.40
C ALA A 173 -10.65 6.84 0.45
N PHE A 174 -9.98 7.47 1.42
CA PHE A 174 -10.58 8.54 2.21
C PHE A 174 -10.77 9.80 1.37
N LEU A 175 -12.02 10.27 1.30
CA LEU A 175 -12.37 11.57 0.70
C LEU A 175 -12.32 12.70 1.73
N GLY A 176 -12.53 12.37 3.00
CA GLY A 176 -12.44 13.23 4.16
C GLY A 176 -12.04 12.42 5.39
N LEU A 177 -11.79 13.11 6.50
CA LEU A 177 -11.50 12.43 7.77
C LEU A 177 -12.78 11.86 8.36
N THR A 178 -12.64 10.76 9.09
CA THR A 178 -13.74 10.11 9.82
C THR A 178 -13.43 10.07 11.32
N PRO A 179 -14.46 10.04 12.18
CA PRO A 179 -14.26 9.86 13.62
C PRO A 179 -13.50 8.58 13.96
N HIS A 180 -13.69 7.49 13.19
CA HIS A 180 -13.08 6.19 13.45
C HIS A 180 -11.57 6.21 13.21
N LEU A 181 -11.13 6.78 12.09
CA LEU A 181 -9.71 6.95 11.78
C LEU A 181 -9.04 7.89 12.79
N VAL A 182 -9.71 9.00 13.14
CA VAL A 182 -9.20 9.93 14.16
C VAL A 182 -9.06 9.23 15.51
N ARG A 183 -10.07 8.47 15.93
CA ARG A 183 -10.01 7.67 17.16
C ARG A 183 -8.85 6.69 17.15
N TYR A 184 -8.64 5.94 16.06
CA TYR A 184 -7.52 5.02 15.93
C TYR A 184 -6.18 5.72 16.22
N ARG A 185 -5.95 6.87 15.57
CA ARG A 185 -4.74 7.67 15.76
C ARG A 185 -4.60 8.15 17.21
N LEU A 186 -5.65 8.75 17.76
CA LEU A 186 -5.62 9.39 19.08
C LEU A 186 -5.51 8.39 20.23
N ALA A 187 -6.09 7.19 20.10
CA ALA A 187 -6.02 6.13 21.10
C ALA A 187 -4.56 5.68 21.37
N GLY A 188 -3.64 5.92 20.43
CA GLY A 188 -2.22 5.62 20.60
C GLY A 188 -1.42 6.73 21.28
N LEU A 189 -2.00 7.90 21.54
CA LEU A 189 -1.25 9.05 22.08
C LEU A 189 -0.99 8.90 23.58
N ARG A 190 0.25 9.18 23.97
CA ARG A 190 0.67 9.24 25.38
C ARG A 190 1.85 10.20 25.54
N ARG A 191 2.01 10.77 26.74
CA ARG A 191 3.22 11.49 27.13
C ARG A 191 4.16 10.56 27.89
N GLU A 192 5.44 10.56 27.54
CA GLU A 192 6.49 9.84 28.28
C GLU A 192 6.95 10.65 29.50
N PRO A 193 7.59 10.00 30.51
CA PRO A 193 8.17 10.70 31.66
C PRO A 193 9.16 11.81 31.28
N SER A 194 9.83 11.69 30.13
CA SER A 194 10.71 12.71 29.55
C SER A 194 9.98 13.93 29.00
N GLY A 195 8.64 13.94 29.01
CA GLY A 195 7.80 14.97 28.41
C GLY A 195 7.55 14.79 26.90
N ARG A 196 8.21 13.81 26.25
CA ARG A 196 8.05 13.53 24.82
C ARG A 196 6.65 12.96 24.53
N ILE A 197 6.02 13.47 23.47
CA ILE A 197 4.73 12.95 22.98
C ILE A 197 5.03 11.77 22.04
N VAL A 198 4.37 10.64 22.28
CA VAL A 198 4.51 9.43 21.46
C VAL A 198 3.15 9.01 20.92
N ALA A 199 3.12 8.70 19.63
CA ALA A 199 2.00 8.04 18.99
C ALA A 199 2.29 6.55 18.81
N GLY A 200 1.62 5.71 19.60
CA GLY A 200 1.69 4.25 19.51
C GLY A 200 0.94 3.66 18.32
N HIS A 201 0.02 4.42 17.71
CA HIS A 201 -0.70 4.02 16.50
C HIS A 201 -0.31 4.93 15.35
N ARG A 202 0.22 4.33 14.29
CA ARG A 202 0.70 5.02 13.09
C ARG A 202 -0.31 4.98 11.97
N VAL A 203 -0.34 6.05 11.20
CA VAL A 203 -1.21 6.15 10.02
C VAL A 203 -0.35 6.50 8.81
N ILE A 204 -0.44 5.64 7.79
CA ILE A 204 0.07 5.89 6.44
C ILE A 204 -1.13 6.21 5.57
N ALA A 205 -1.30 7.46 5.15
CA ALA A 205 -2.44 7.85 4.33
C ALA A 205 -2.08 7.77 2.85
N LYS A 206 -2.80 6.95 2.08
CA LYS A 206 -2.63 6.82 0.64
C LYS A 206 -3.60 7.73 -0.09
N VAL A 207 -3.06 8.69 -0.83
CA VAL A 207 -3.80 9.82 -1.39
C VAL A 207 -3.33 10.14 -2.81
N SER A 208 -4.23 10.66 -3.63
CA SER A 208 -3.95 11.14 -4.99
C SER A 208 -4.24 12.63 -5.17
N ARG A 209 -4.68 13.32 -4.11
CA ARG A 209 -5.17 14.72 -4.15
C ARG A 209 -4.60 15.54 -2.99
N SER A 210 -4.28 16.80 -3.27
CA SER A 210 -3.71 17.74 -2.30
C SER A 210 -4.64 18.04 -1.14
N GLU A 211 -5.94 18.18 -1.39
CA GLU A 211 -6.95 18.51 -0.38
C GLU A 211 -7.09 17.38 0.65
N THR A 212 -7.00 16.12 0.19
CA THR A 212 -6.98 14.96 1.09
C THR A 212 -5.65 14.88 1.84
N ALA A 213 -4.53 15.06 1.15
CA ALA A 213 -3.20 15.04 1.78
C ALA A 213 -3.09 16.07 2.92
N GLU A 214 -3.56 17.30 2.70
CA GLU A 214 -3.54 18.37 3.69
C GLU A 214 -4.26 17.98 4.99
N ARG A 215 -5.45 17.37 4.87
CA ARG A 215 -6.22 16.93 6.05
C ARG A 215 -5.46 15.92 6.91
N PHE A 216 -4.69 15.03 6.30
CA PHE A 216 -3.87 14.04 7.01
C PHE A 216 -2.57 14.62 7.57
N MET A 217 -2.01 15.65 6.93
CA MET A 217 -0.80 16.33 7.40
C MET A 217 -1.06 17.32 8.54
N ARG A 218 -2.30 17.78 8.70
CA ARG A 218 -2.73 18.65 9.81
C ARG A 218 -3.12 17.82 11.06
N PRO A 219 -3.20 18.44 12.24
CA PRO A 219 -3.70 17.77 13.43
C PRO A 219 -5.18 17.43 13.31
N ALA A 220 -5.68 16.56 14.18
CA ALA A 220 -7.10 16.19 14.19
C ALA A 220 -8.00 17.43 14.40
N PRO A 221 -9.11 17.59 13.64
CA PRO A 221 -10.01 18.71 13.82
C PRO A 221 -10.62 18.74 15.22
N THR A 222 -10.60 19.91 15.89
CA THR A 222 -11.09 20.08 17.27
C THR A 222 -12.51 19.55 17.45
N ALA A 223 -13.42 19.80 16.51
CA ALA A 223 -14.79 19.29 16.59
C ALA A 223 -14.88 17.76 16.65
N MET A 224 -14.00 17.04 15.94
CA MET A 224 -13.93 15.57 16.01
C MET A 224 -13.29 15.10 17.32
N VAL A 225 -12.24 15.78 17.78
CA VAL A 225 -11.59 15.47 19.07
C VAL A 225 -12.58 15.65 20.22
N ASP A 226 -13.32 16.75 20.25
CA ASP A 226 -14.30 17.06 21.29
C ASP A 226 -15.46 16.05 21.29
N ALA A 227 -15.93 15.64 20.10
CA ALA A 227 -16.95 14.60 19.99
C ALA A 227 -16.45 13.26 20.57
N LEU A 228 -15.25 12.83 20.19
CA LEU A 228 -14.65 11.60 20.70
C LEU A 228 -14.42 11.65 22.21
N LEU A 229 -14.04 12.82 22.75
CA LEU A 229 -13.86 13.01 24.18
C LEU A 229 -15.19 12.94 24.94
N ARG A 230 -16.24 13.61 24.43
CA ARG A 230 -17.59 13.56 25.01
C ARG A 230 -18.15 12.14 25.03
N ASP A 231 -17.90 11.38 23.98
CA ASP A 231 -18.36 10.00 23.84
C ASP A 231 -17.48 8.99 24.61
N GLY A 232 -16.47 9.46 25.36
CA GLY A 232 -15.57 8.61 26.15
C GLY A 232 -14.66 7.71 25.32
N SER A 233 -14.55 7.96 24.01
CA SER A 233 -13.74 7.16 23.07
C SER A 233 -12.25 7.46 23.16
N ILE A 234 -11.88 8.61 23.73
CA ILE A 234 -10.50 9.02 24.02
C ILE A 234 -10.43 9.67 25.40
N THR A 235 -9.24 9.71 25.99
CA THR A 235 -9.00 10.37 27.28
C THR A 235 -8.76 11.87 27.12
N ALA A 236 -8.92 12.63 28.21
CA ALA A 236 -8.60 14.06 28.23
C ALA A 236 -7.11 14.34 27.92
N GLU A 237 -6.21 13.42 28.28
CA GLU A 237 -4.80 13.53 27.87
C GLU A 237 -4.66 13.35 26.36
N GLN A 238 -5.24 12.31 25.77
CA GLN A 238 -5.20 12.07 24.32
C GLN A 238 -5.78 13.26 23.53
N ALA A 239 -6.88 13.84 23.99
CA ALA A 239 -7.48 15.04 23.39
C ALA A 239 -6.51 16.25 23.42
N ARG A 240 -5.85 16.51 24.56
CA ARG A 240 -4.83 17.58 24.65
C ARG A 240 -3.63 17.33 23.74
N LEU A 241 -3.21 16.08 23.60
CA LEU A 241 -2.07 15.71 22.75
C LEU A 241 -2.39 15.76 21.25
N ALA A 242 -3.67 15.68 20.87
CA ALA A 242 -4.13 15.60 19.49
C ALA A 242 -3.65 16.75 18.59
N HIS A 243 -3.43 17.94 19.16
CA HIS A 243 -3.04 19.14 18.42
C HIS A 243 -1.53 19.27 18.16
N HIS A 244 -0.71 18.39 18.76
CA HIS A 244 0.75 18.47 18.67
C HIS A 244 1.36 17.56 17.60
N LEU A 245 0.54 16.75 16.93
CA LEU A 245 0.97 15.75 15.97
C LEU A 245 0.08 15.79 14.72
N PRO A 246 0.64 15.45 13.55
CA PRO A 246 -0.16 15.23 12.36
C PRO A 246 -1.04 13.98 12.53
N LEU A 247 -2.15 13.94 11.82
CA LEU A 247 -3.03 12.78 11.81
C LEU A 247 -2.34 11.55 11.19
N ALA A 248 -1.59 11.75 10.10
CA ALA A 248 -0.74 10.74 9.49
C ALA A 248 0.75 11.01 9.70
N ASP A 249 1.50 9.96 9.98
CA ASP A 249 2.96 10.04 10.08
C ASP A 249 3.61 10.08 8.68
N ASP A 250 2.96 9.42 7.73
CA ASP A 250 3.44 9.18 6.39
C ASP A 250 2.31 9.35 5.37
N ILE A 251 2.62 9.99 4.24
CA ILE A 251 1.69 10.22 3.13
C ILE A 251 2.22 9.48 1.91
N THR A 252 1.48 8.49 1.44
CA THR A 252 1.76 7.80 0.18
C THR A 252 1.04 8.54 -0.94
N VAL A 253 1.82 9.17 -1.82
CA VAL A 253 1.30 9.79 -3.05
C VAL A 253 1.09 8.69 -4.08
N GLU A 254 -0.17 8.34 -4.32
CA GLU A 254 -0.57 7.37 -5.32
C GLU A 254 -0.84 8.06 -6.65
N ALA A 255 0.11 7.88 -7.57
CA ALA A 255 0.00 8.24 -8.96
C ALA A 255 -0.79 7.17 -9.74
N ASP A 256 -0.61 7.12 -11.05
CA ASP A 256 -1.24 6.11 -11.88
C ASP A 256 -0.86 4.67 -11.46
N SER A 257 -1.85 3.94 -10.93
CA SER A 257 -1.69 2.62 -10.33
C SER A 257 -2.68 1.58 -10.89
N GLY A 258 -2.55 0.32 -10.46
CA GLY A 258 -3.57 -0.71 -10.68
C GLY A 258 -4.68 -0.62 -9.63
N GLY A 259 -5.91 -1.02 -9.97
CA GLY A 259 -7.07 -0.77 -9.12
C GLY A 259 -7.60 0.65 -9.29
N HIS A 260 -8.26 1.21 -8.26
CA HIS A 260 -8.80 2.57 -8.32
C HIS A 260 -7.67 3.58 -8.51
N THR A 261 -7.80 4.43 -9.53
CA THR A 261 -6.76 5.42 -9.89
C THR A 261 -7.36 6.63 -10.60
N ASP A 262 -6.87 7.82 -10.24
CA ASP A 262 -7.15 9.08 -10.95
C ASP A 262 -6.23 9.26 -12.18
N ARG A 263 -5.32 8.30 -12.47
CA ARG A 263 -4.34 8.32 -13.58
C ARG A 263 -3.39 9.52 -13.57
N ARG A 264 -3.01 9.98 -12.38
CA ARG A 264 -2.14 11.16 -12.24
C ARG A 264 -0.69 10.79 -12.53
N PRO A 265 0.05 11.57 -13.32
CA PRO A 265 1.48 11.34 -13.51
C PRO A 265 2.25 11.60 -12.23
N LEU A 266 3.07 10.62 -11.79
CA LEU A 266 3.87 10.76 -10.58
C LEU A 266 4.78 12.01 -10.60
N PRO A 267 5.50 12.34 -11.70
CA PRO A 267 6.36 13.53 -11.73
C PRO A 267 5.62 14.86 -11.59
N ALA A 268 4.32 14.90 -11.91
CA ALA A 268 3.50 16.10 -11.75
C ALA A 268 2.89 16.19 -10.34
N LEU A 269 2.36 15.08 -9.82
CA LEU A 269 1.67 15.06 -8.54
C LEU A 269 2.63 15.13 -7.34
N PHE A 270 3.74 14.38 -7.40
CA PHE A 270 4.62 14.19 -6.25
C PHE A 270 5.24 15.51 -5.73
N PRO A 271 5.80 16.39 -6.58
CA PRO A 271 6.36 17.66 -6.11
C PRO A 271 5.32 18.62 -5.52
N VAL A 272 4.05 18.53 -5.93
CA VAL A 272 2.95 19.33 -5.36
C VAL A 272 2.72 18.94 -3.90
N ILE A 273 2.66 17.64 -3.62
CA ILE A 273 2.46 17.13 -2.26
C ILE A 273 3.67 17.38 -1.37
N LEU A 274 4.90 17.32 -1.91
CA LEU A 274 6.10 17.70 -1.16
C LEU A 274 6.06 19.16 -0.71
N ARG A 275 5.73 20.11 -1.60
CA ARG A 275 5.59 21.52 -1.23
C ARG A 275 4.53 21.75 -0.17
N LEU A 276 3.40 21.05 -0.28
CA LEU A 276 2.34 21.08 0.73
C LEU A 276 2.85 20.59 2.09
N ARG A 277 3.61 19.48 2.12
CA ARG A 277 4.24 18.99 3.35
C ARG A 277 5.17 20.03 3.95
N ASP A 278 6.04 20.64 3.14
CA ASP A 278 7.00 21.63 3.61
C ASP A 278 6.30 22.88 4.19
N GLN A 279 5.23 23.35 3.55
CA GLN A 279 4.39 24.44 4.07
C GLN A 279 3.78 24.09 5.44
N ILE A 280 3.13 22.92 5.55
CA ILE A 280 2.50 22.50 6.80
C ILE A 280 3.54 22.27 7.90
N GLN A 281 4.71 21.74 7.57
CA GLN A 281 5.81 21.58 8.52
C GLN A 281 6.32 22.94 9.02
N HIS A 282 6.37 23.97 8.17
CA HIS A 282 6.73 25.32 8.58
C HIS A 282 5.67 25.94 9.52
N GLU A 283 4.37 25.70 9.24
CA GLU A 283 3.25 26.17 10.07
C GLU A 283 3.21 25.50 11.45
N HIS A 284 3.28 24.16 11.51
CA HIS A 284 3.06 23.38 12.73
C HIS A 284 4.33 23.01 13.48
N ARG A 285 5.49 23.04 12.82
CA ARG A 285 6.81 22.73 13.38
C ARG A 285 6.83 21.42 14.17
N TYR A 286 6.23 20.37 13.60
CA TYR A 286 6.21 19.06 14.25
C TYR A 286 7.64 18.59 14.53
N ALA A 287 7.83 17.96 15.70
CA ALA A 287 9.14 17.42 16.09
C ALA A 287 9.69 16.40 15.09
N VAL A 288 8.79 15.64 14.45
CA VAL A 288 9.12 14.75 13.34
C VAL A 288 8.29 15.19 12.13
N PRO A 289 8.93 15.64 11.04
CA PRO A 289 8.21 16.00 9.82
C PRO A 289 7.45 14.82 9.23
N VAL A 290 6.28 15.12 8.66
CA VAL A 290 5.52 14.14 7.86
C VAL A 290 6.38 13.70 6.69
N ARG A 291 6.45 12.39 6.45
CA ARG A 291 7.23 11.82 5.35
C ARG A 291 6.29 11.59 4.16
N VAL A 292 6.81 11.80 2.96
CA VAL A 292 6.03 11.64 1.72
C VAL A 292 6.67 10.53 0.90
N GLY A 293 5.94 9.44 0.70
CA GLY A 293 6.34 8.32 -0.14
C GLY A 293 5.62 8.33 -1.50
N ALA A 294 6.12 7.54 -2.43
CA ALA A 294 5.60 7.47 -3.80
C ALA A 294 5.03 6.08 -4.12
N ALA A 295 3.92 6.03 -4.84
CA ALA A 295 3.29 4.82 -5.35
C ALA A 295 2.76 5.05 -6.77
N GLY A 296 2.56 3.95 -7.52
CA GLY A 296 2.07 3.98 -8.90
C GLY A 296 3.22 4.04 -9.92
N GLY A 297 3.23 3.10 -10.87
CA GLY A 297 4.26 3.00 -11.91
C GLY A 297 5.64 2.49 -11.46
N LEU A 298 5.79 2.02 -10.20
CA LEU A 298 7.08 1.62 -9.62
C LEU A 298 7.41 0.13 -9.82
N GLY A 299 7.47 -0.31 -11.08
CA GLY A 299 7.72 -1.71 -11.45
C GLY A 299 9.18 -2.07 -11.76
N THR A 300 10.09 -1.09 -11.84
CA THR A 300 11.48 -1.29 -12.28
C THR A 300 12.48 -0.52 -11.38
N PRO A 301 13.76 -0.93 -11.34
CA PRO A 301 14.79 -0.19 -10.62
C PRO A 301 14.90 1.28 -11.04
N ALA A 302 14.75 1.57 -12.34
CA ALA A 302 14.79 2.94 -12.87
C ALA A 302 13.63 3.79 -12.34
N ALA A 303 12.41 3.25 -12.30
CA ALA A 303 11.25 3.96 -11.76
C ALA A 303 11.39 4.23 -10.26
N VAL A 304 11.90 3.25 -9.51
CA VAL A 304 12.18 3.40 -8.07
C VAL A 304 13.27 4.45 -7.82
N ALA A 305 14.36 4.41 -8.58
CA ALA A 305 15.43 5.41 -8.50
C ALA A 305 14.91 6.82 -8.80
N ALA A 306 14.06 6.97 -9.82
CA ALA A 306 13.43 8.25 -10.15
C ALA A 306 12.54 8.76 -9.01
N ALA A 307 11.77 7.89 -8.35
CA ALA A 307 10.96 8.27 -7.19
C ALA A 307 11.82 8.79 -6.03
N PHE A 308 12.93 8.10 -5.71
CA PHE A 308 13.87 8.57 -4.69
C PHE A 308 14.56 9.87 -5.10
N ALA A 309 14.94 10.03 -6.37
CA ALA A 309 15.53 11.27 -6.89
C ALA A 309 14.58 12.47 -6.79
N MET A 310 13.27 12.26 -6.90
CA MET A 310 12.25 13.30 -6.65
C MET A 310 12.08 13.65 -5.16
N GLY A 311 12.69 12.90 -4.25
CA GLY A 311 12.62 13.14 -2.80
C GLY A 311 11.67 12.21 -2.04
N ALA A 312 11.28 11.06 -2.60
CA ALA A 312 10.47 10.09 -1.88
C ALA A 312 11.16 9.58 -0.61
N ALA A 313 10.46 9.68 0.52
CA ALA A 313 10.91 9.13 1.79
C ALA A 313 10.89 7.60 1.79
N TYR A 314 9.98 7.01 1.04
CA TYR A 314 9.85 5.57 0.81
C TYR A 314 9.08 5.34 -0.50
N VAL A 315 9.15 4.12 -1.03
CA VAL A 315 8.39 3.72 -2.22
C VAL A 315 7.40 2.62 -1.90
N VAL A 316 6.30 2.57 -2.66
CA VAL A 316 5.25 1.57 -2.50
C VAL A 316 4.98 0.85 -3.82
N THR A 317 4.94 -0.47 -3.75
CA THR A 317 4.62 -1.35 -4.87
C THR A 317 3.26 -2.02 -4.66
N GLY A 318 2.61 -2.41 -5.75
CA GLY A 318 1.32 -3.11 -5.74
C GLY A 318 1.27 -4.19 -6.81
N SER A 319 1.13 -3.80 -8.08
CA SER A 319 0.94 -4.73 -9.20
C SER A 319 1.98 -5.85 -9.27
N VAL A 320 3.27 -5.55 -9.06
CA VAL A 320 4.35 -6.54 -9.07
C VAL A 320 4.22 -7.58 -7.95
N ASN A 321 3.65 -7.19 -6.80
CA ASN A 321 3.47 -8.09 -5.67
C ASN A 321 2.31 -9.07 -5.93
N GLN A 322 1.31 -8.69 -6.73
CA GLN A 322 0.22 -9.58 -7.12
C GLN A 322 0.69 -10.74 -8.01
N SER A 323 1.81 -10.60 -8.71
CA SER A 323 2.43 -11.70 -9.46
C SER A 323 3.28 -12.65 -8.61
N CYS A 324 3.60 -12.29 -7.36
CA CYS A 324 4.45 -13.10 -6.48
C CYS A 324 3.70 -14.32 -5.91
N LEU A 325 4.44 -15.37 -5.55
CA LEU A 325 3.89 -16.65 -5.08
C LEU A 325 3.06 -16.50 -3.79
N GLU A 326 3.49 -15.58 -2.93
CA GLU A 326 2.88 -15.29 -1.64
C GLU A 326 1.55 -14.54 -1.77
N SER A 327 1.25 -13.95 -2.93
CA SER A 327 -0.02 -13.23 -3.14
C SER A 327 -1.23 -14.16 -3.02
N GLY A 328 -2.30 -13.65 -2.41
CA GLY A 328 -3.57 -14.37 -2.21
C GLY A 328 -4.41 -14.53 -3.48
N THR A 329 -3.81 -14.40 -4.67
CA THR A 329 -4.50 -14.60 -5.94
C THR A 329 -4.36 -16.04 -6.44
N SER A 330 -5.09 -16.40 -7.50
CA SER A 330 -5.01 -17.74 -8.08
C SER A 330 -3.69 -17.94 -8.87
N ALA A 331 -3.22 -19.19 -8.98
CA ALA A 331 -2.06 -19.52 -9.81
C ALA A 331 -2.24 -19.07 -11.27
N ILE A 332 -3.44 -19.29 -11.83
CA ILE A 332 -3.81 -18.85 -13.19
C ILE A 332 -3.66 -17.33 -13.32
N THR A 333 -4.10 -16.56 -12.32
CA THR A 333 -3.95 -15.10 -12.34
C THR A 333 -2.49 -14.69 -12.30
N ARG A 334 -1.65 -15.33 -11.50
CA ARG A 334 -0.20 -15.04 -11.46
C ARG A 334 0.48 -15.35 -12.79
N GLU A 335 0.15 -16.49 -13.42
CA GLU A 335 0.67 -16.85 -14.74
C GLU A 335 0.27 -15.83 -15.82
N LEU A 336 -0.96 -15.31 -15.76
CA LEU A 336 -1.42 -14.25 -16.66
C LEU A 336 -0.66 -12.93 -16.40
N LEU A 337 -0.49 -12.54 -15.13
CA LEU A 337 0.22 -11.32 -14.75
C LEU A 337 1.71 -11.38 -15.12
N ALA A 338 2.34 -12.55 -15.06
CA ALA A 338 3.72 -12.75 -15.47
C ALA A 338 3.94 -12.56 -16.99
N GLN A 339 2.86 -12.64 -17.79
CA GLN A 339 2.88 -12.40 -19.24
C GLN A 339 2.37 -11.01 -19.63
N ALA A 340 1.93 -10.19 -18.67
CA ALA A 340 1.31 -8.91 -18.96
C ALA A 340 2.35 -7.88 -19.38
N GLU A 341 2.07 -7.17 -20.47
CA GLU A 341 2.85 -6.03 -20.94
C GLU A 341 2.26 -4.71 -20.42
N VAL A 342 3.04 -3.63 -20.54
CA VAL A 342 2.61 -2.27 -20.11
C VAL A 342 1.31 -1.84 -20.83
N THR A 343 1.09 -2.32 -22.06
CA THR A 343 -0.10 -2.03 -22.88
C THR A 343 -1.30 -2.92 -22.59
N ASP A 344 -1.16 -3.94 -21.74
CA ASP A 344 -2.26 -4.86 -21.41
C ASP A 344 -3.16 -4.35 -20.28
N CYS A 345 -3.02 -3.10 -19.86
CA CYS A 345 -3.82 -2.51 -18.79
C CYS A 345 -4.81 -1.46 -19.32
N VAL A 346 -6.08 -1.56 -18.94
CA VAL A 346 -7.14 -0.64 -19.37
C VAL A 346 -8.03 -0.23 -18.20
N MET A 347 -8.79 0.84 -18.38
CA MET A 347 -9.81 1.27 -17.41
C MET A 347 -11.11 0.48 -17.60
N ALA A 348 -11.78 0.16 -16.50
CA ALA A 348 -13.14 -0.35 -16.47
C ALA A 348 -13.93 0.24 -15.30
N PRO A 349 -15.28 0.25 -15.37
CA PRO A 349 -16.12 0.68 -14.27
C PRO A 349 -15.86 -0.12 -12.98
N ALA A 350 -15.70 0.59 -11.87
CA ALA A 350 -15.54 0.01 -10.54
C ALA A 350 -16.90 -0.45 -9.97
N ALA A 351 -16.91 -1.52 -9.17
CA ALA A 351 -18.15 -2.10 -8.65
C ALA A 351 -18.73 -1.36 -7.42
N ASP A 352 -17.85 -0.80 -6.58
CA ASP A 352 -18.13 -0.15 -5.30
C ASP A 352 -18.62 1.30 -5.43
N MET A 353 -18.46 1.89 -6.61
CA MET A 353 -18.90 3.25 -6.94
C MET A 353 -19.42 3.33 -8.39
N PHE A 354 -20.05 2.24 -8.85
CA PHE A 354 -20.50 2.07 -10.23
C PHE A 354 -21.47 3.18 -10.65
N GLU A 355 -22.43 3.52 -9.79
CA GLU A 355 -23.43 4.57 -10.04
C GLU A 355 -22.83 5.97 -10.12
N MET A 356 -21.64 6.18 -9.54
CA MET A 356 -20.90 7.44 -9.57
C MET A 356 -19.94 7.55 -10.75
N GLY A 357 -19.88 6.53 -11.62
CA GLY A 357 -19.03 6.52 -12.80
C GLY A 357 -17.54 6.38 -12.50
N VAL A 358 -17.19 5.87 -11.32
CA VAL A 358 -15.78 5.64 -10.93
C VAL A 358 -15.21 4.47 -11.75
N GLU A 359 -13.99 4.63 -12.22
CA GLU A 359 -13.25 3.60 -12.96
C GLU A 359 -12.03 3.11 -12.17
N LEU A 360 -11.59 1.90 -12.49
CA LEU A 360 -10.35 1.30 -12.00
C LEU A 360 -9.53 0.74 -13.17
N LYS A 361 -8.22 0.64 -13.00
CA LYS A 361 -7.31 0.00 -13.95
C LYS A 361 -7.19 -1.49 -13.66
N TYR A 362 -7.36 -2.32 -14.68
CA TYR A 362 -7.18 -3.76 -14.57
C TYR A 362 -6.38 -4.31 -15.76
N CYS A 363 -5.80 -5.49 -15.57
CA CYS A 363 -5.10 -6.23 -16.63
C CYS A 363 -6.13 -6.90 -17.57
N ALA A 364 -6.13 -6.46 -18.83
CA ALA A 364 -6.98 -6.94 -19.91
C ALA A 364 -6.30 -7.96 -20.82
N ALA A 365 -5.07 -8.41 -20.49
CA ALA A 365 -4.22 -9.34 -21.26
C ALA A 365 -5.00 -10.18 -22.28
N ALA A 366 -4.67 -9.96 -23.56
CA ALA A 366 -5.49 -10.22 -24.75
C ALA A 366 -5.81 -11.70 -25.09
N ARG A 367 -5.84 -12.62 -24.11
CA ARG A 367 -6.46 -13.96 -24.26
C ARG A 367 -7.91 -14.02 -23.76
N CYS A 368 -8.52 -12.89 -23.39
CA CYS A 368 -9.93 -12.83 -22.98
C CYS A 368 -10.73 -11.75 -23.72
N SER A 369 -10.81 -11.84 -25.06
CA SER A 369 -11.67 -11.00 -25.91
C SER A 369 -13.18 -11.11 -25.60
N ARG A 370 -13.60 -11.94 -24.63
CA ARG A 370 -14.99 -12.10 -24.18
C ARG A 370 -15.35 -11.27 -22.94
N CYS A 371 -14.40 -10.53 -22.37
CA CYS A 371 -14.55 -9.89 -21.05
C CYS A 371 -14.39 -8.36 -21.05
N ALA A 372 -14.64 -7.65 -22.16
CA ALA A 372 -14.74 -6.18 -22.18
C ALA A 372 -16.18 -5.67 -21.89
N PRO A 373 -16.48 -5.04 -20.74
CA PRO A 373 -17.85 -4.68 -20.37
C PRO A 373 -18.44 -3.68 -21.39
N PRO A 374 -19.76 -3.69 -21.62
CA PRO A 374 -20.38 -2.72 -22.52
C PRO A 374 -20.11 -1.30 -22.02
N SER A 375 -19.72 -0.41 -22.94
CA SER A 375 -19.51 1.01 -22.69
C SER A 375 -20.73 1.66 -22.02
N SER A 376 -20.48 2.65 -21.16
CA SER A 376 -21.46 3.39 -20.35
C SER A 376 -22.51 4.19 -21.14
N THR A 377 -22.65 4.00 -22.45
CA THR A 377 -23.60 4.70 -23.32
C THR A 377 -25.06 4.24 -23.21
N SER A 378 -25.46 3.54 -22.13
CA SER A 378 -26.87 3.17 -21.93
C SER A 378 -27.37 3.48 -20.51
N SER A 379 -27.71 4.75 -20.27
CA SER A 379 -28.51 5.20 -19.12
C SER A 379 -30.01 4.86 -19.25
N THR A 380 -30.39 3.96 -20.16
CA THR A 380 -31.78 3.64 -20.42
C THR A 380 -32.29 2.59 -19.42
N ARG A 381 -33.45 2.84 -18.80
CA ARG A 381 -34.13 1.91 -17.88
C ARG A 381 -34.05 0.47 -18.39
N ARG A 382 -33.93 -0.50 -17.48
CA ARG A 382 -33.81 -1.93 -17.81
C ARG A 382 -34.90 -2.46 -18.75
N THR A 383 -36.04 -1.78 -18.83
CA THR A 383 -37.16 -2.07 -19.74
C THR A 383 -36.90 -1.70 -21.20
N THR A 384 -35.95 -0.80 -21.52
CA THR A 384 -35.71 -0.30 -22.88
C THR A 384 -34.48 -0.90 -23.57
N ALA A 385 -33.67 -1.72 -22.90
CA ALA A 385 -32.57 -2.44 -23.55
C ALA A 385 -33.12 -3.44 -24.59
N SER A 386 -32.62 -3.45 -25.82
CA SER A 386 -33.12 -4.37 -26.86
C SER A 386 -32.98 -5.84 -26.44
N THR A 387 -33.95 -6.68 -26.82
CA THR A 387 -33.96 -8.12 -26.50
C THR A 387 -32.67 -8.82 -26.94
N ARG A 388 -32.06 -8.36 -28.05
CA ARG A 388 -30.78 -8.85 -28.56
C ARG A 388 -29.61 -8.52 -27.63
N CYS A 389 -29.58 -7.30 -27.07
CA CYS A 389 -28.56 -6.87 -26.11
C CYS A 389 -28.67 -7.63 -24.78
N ARG A 390 -29.90 -7.87 -24.31
CA ARG A 390 -30.16 -8.70 -23.11
C ARG A 390 -29.73 -10.14 -23.29
N ARG A 391 -30.03 -10.76 -24.44
CA ARG A 391 -29.63 -12.14 -24.74
C ARG A 391 -28.12 -12.28 -24.84
N ARG A 392 -27.41 -11.36 -25.53
CA ARG A 392 -25.94 -11.35 -25.58
C ARG A 392 -25.29 -11.15 -24.20
N SER A 393 -25.87 -10.30 -23.36
CA SER A 393 -25.41 -10.13 -21.96
C SER A 393 -25.67 -11.39 -21.12
N ALA A 394 -26.79 -12.07 -21.35
CA ALA A 394 -27.19 -13.29 -20.65
C ALA A 394 -26.50 -14.56 -21.18
N SER A 395 -25.86 -14.55 -22.35
CA SER A 395 -25.13 -15.72 -22.88
C SER A 395 -23.61 -15.53 -22.87
N GLY A 396 -23.13 -14.31 -23.11
CA GLY A 396 -21.69 -13.98 -23.16
C GLY A 396 -21.08 -13.62 -21.81
N TRP A 397 -21.86 -12.99 -20.92
CA TRP A 397 -21.35 -12.39 -19.67
C TRP A 397 -21.92 -13.02 -18.40
N ARG A 398 -23.18 -13.44 -18.44
CA ARG A 398 -23.91 -13.91 -17.26
C ARG A 398 -24.33 -15.36 -17.48
N ARG A 399 -23.80 -16.31 -16.72
CA ARG A 399 -24.30 -17.71 -16.74
C ARG A 399 -25.77 -17.90 -16.30
N ARG A 400 -26.43 -16.83 -15.84
CA ARG A 400 -27.84 -16.84 -15.40
C ARG A 400 -28.55 -15.60 -15.91
N CYS A 401 -29.80 -15.77 -16.33
CA CYS A 401 -30.71 -14.68 -16.71
C CYS A 401 -30.87 -13.65 -15.58
N SER A 402 -31.12 -12.41 -15.98
CA SER A 402 -31.25 -11.24 -15.09
C SER A 402 -32.19 -11.46 -13.90
N GLY A 403 -33.34 -12.12 -14.11
CA GLY A 403 -34.33 -12.40 -13.05
C GLY A 403 -33.85 -13.41 -12.01
N GLY A 404 -33.10 -14.44 -12.41
CA GLY A 404 -32.53 -15.43 -11.48
C GLY A 404 -31.51 -14.80 -10.54
N ARG A 405 -30.70 -13.87 -11.05
CA ARG A 405 -29.70 -13.15 -10.26
C ARG A 405 -30.34 -12.15 -9.30
N TRP A 406 -31.43 -11.48 -9.68
CA TRP A 406 -32.18 -10.59 -8.79
C TRP A 406 -32.77 -11.33 -7.59
N ARG A 407 -33.27 -12.56 -7.79
CA ARG A 407 -33.73 -13.39 -6.68
C ARG A 407 -32.59 -13.78 -5.75
N THR A 408 -31.39 -14.05 -6.27
CA THR A 408 -30.22 -14.36 -5.45
C THR A 408 -29.69 -13.12 -4.71
N CYS A 409 -29.56 -11.98 -5.39
CA CYS A 409 -29.15 -10.70 -4.80
C CYS A 409 -30.16 -10.21 -3.76
N GLY A 410 -31.46 -10.34 -4.03
CA GLY A 410 -32.51 -10.02 -3.07
C GLY A 410 -32.43 -10.90 -1.82
N ARG A 411 -32.17 -12.20 -1.98
CA ARG A 411 -31.97 -13.13 -0.85
C ARG A 411 -30.68 -12.87 -0.06
N SER A 412 -29.61 -12.42 -0.71
CA SER A 412 -28.37 -12.06 -0.02
C SER A 412 -28.51 -10.74 0.73
N ALA A 413 -29.11 -9.71 0.10
CA ALA A 413 -29.33 -8.41 0.71
C ALA A 413 -30.32 -8.48 1.89
N SER A 414 -31.37 -9.30 1.77
CA SER A 414 -32.36 -9.50 2.84
C SER A 414 -31.82 -10.28 4.04
N ARG A 415 -30.75 -11.07 3.85
CA ARG A 415 -30.07 -11.79 4.96
C ARG A 415 -29.14 -10.89 5.75
N THR A 416 -28.51 -9.91 5.10
CA THR A 416 -27.71 -8.88 5.78
C THR A 416 -28.56 -7.87 6.55
N SER A 417 -29.84 -7.68 6.18
CA SER A 417 -30.77 -6.79 6.91
C SER A 417 -31.55 -7.47 8.05
N ALA A 418 -31.48 -8.80 8.20
CA ALA A 418 -32.28 -9.54 9.18
C ALA A 418 -31.64 -9.63 10.58
N GLY A 419 -30.72 -8.72 10.92
CA GLY A 419 -30.07 -8.60 12.23
C GLY A 419 -30.74 -7.61 13.19
N ALA A 420 -32.01 -7.26 12.97
CA ALA A 420 -32.80 -6.43 13.89
C ALA A 420 -33.99 -7.24 14.40
N THR A 421 -33.90 -7.73 15.63
CA THR A 421 -35.02 -8.32 16.37
C THR A 421 -35.90 -7.22 16.96
N PRO A 422 -37.23 -7.37 16.89
CA PRO A 422 -38.11 -6.99 17.98
C PRO A 422 -38.40 -8.21 18.87
N THR A 423 -38.49 -7.96 20.16
CA THR A 423 -38.73 -8.86 21.29
C THR A 423 -40.11 -9.53 21.34
N SER A 424 -40.15 -10.68 22.04
CA SER A 424 -41.31 -11.43 22.60
C SER A 424 -42.12 -12.29 21.60
N CYS A 425 -42.55 -13.53 21.86
CA CYS A 425 -42.82 -14.29 23.08
C CYS A 425 -42.72 -15.82 22.84
N ALA A 426 -42.29 -16.54 23.89
CA ALA A 426 -42.64 -17.89 24.37
C ALA A 426 -42.82 -19.11 23.42
N GLY A 427 -42.11 -20.21 23.75
CA GLY A 427 -42.51 -21.60 23.43
C GLY A 427 -41.39 -22.59 23.05
N ARG A 428 -40.80 -23.27 24.05
CA ARG A 428 -39.98 -24.51 23.92
C ARG A 428 -40.91 -25.75 24.06
N PRO A 429 -40.47 -27.03 23.89
CA PRO A 429 -39.28 -27.58 23.21
C PRO A 429 -39.58 -28.86 22.34
N THR A 430 -38.64 -29.26 21.47
CA THR A 430 -38.15 -30.65 21.32
C THR A 430 -36.89 -30.70 20.45
N ALA A 431 -35.90 -31.48 20.88
CA ALA A 431 -34.65 -31.82 20.17
C ALA A 431 -34.76 -33.25 19.58
N PRO A 432 -33.72 -33.92 19.02
CA PRO A 432 -32.41 -33.47 18.52
C PRO A 432 -32.03 -34.04 17.12
N ASN A 433 -30.80 -33.74 16.69
CA ASN A 433 -29.95 -34.46 15.71
C ASN A 433 -30.16 -34.22 14.21
N GLY A 434 -29.17 -33.54 13.62
CA GLY A 434 -28.99 -33.43 12.17
C GLY A 434 -27.92 -32.40 11.80
N GLY A 435 -26.68 -32.60 12.25
CA GLY A 435 -25.56 -31.74 11.86
C GLY A 435 -25.16 -31.98 10.41
N TRP A 436 -25.32 -30.97 9.55
CA TRP A 436 -24.72 -30.88 8.20
C TRP A 436 -24.37 -29.41 7.88
N PRO A 437 -23.39 -29.16 7.00
CA PRO A 437 -22.41 -28.09 7.17
C PRO A 437 -22.79 -26.75 6.51
N TRP A 438 -22.33 -25.66 7.13
CA TRP A 438 -22.44 -24.30 6.60
C TRP A 438 -21.36 -24.05 5.53
N CYS A 439 -21.78 -24.14 4.27
CA CYS A 439 -21.03 -23.65 3.12
C CYS A 439 -21.39 -22.18 2.84
N SER A 440 -20.44 -21.27 3.04
CA SER A 440 -20.43 -19.98 2.34
C SER A 440 -19.00 -19.51 2.11
N ALA A 441 -18.29 -20.23 1.24
CA ALA A 441 -17.11 -19.75 0.53
C ALA A 441 -17.52 -19.50 -0.94
N GLY A 442 -17.37 -18.27 -1.41
CA GLY A 442 -17.50 -17.90 -2.82
C GLY A 442 -16.17 -18.02 -3.55
N ILE A 443 -15.55 -19.20 -3.54
CA ILE A 443 -14.40 -19.53 -4.40
C ILE A 443 -14.88 -20.61 -5.38
N TRP A 444 -15.05 -20.26 -6.65
CA TRP A 444 -15.38 -21.25 -7.69
C TRP A 444 -14.10 -21.76 -8.34
N ALA A 445 -13.57 -22.86 -7.79
CA ALA A 445 -12.61 -23.71 -8.48
C ALA A 445 -13.34 -24.51 -9.58
N TRP A 446 -12.79 -24.50 -10.80
CA TRP A 446 -13.29 -25.28 -11.93
C TRP A 446 -12.77 -26.73 -11.85
N ARG A 447 -13.66 -27.71 -11.71
CA ARG A 447 -13.37 -29.11 -12.07
C ARG A 447 -13.76 -29.35 -13.54
N ARG A 448 -12.81 -29.85 -14.35
CA ARG A 448 -13.05 -30.39 -15.69
C ARG A 448 -13.94 -31.63 -15.59
N ALA A 449 -15.01 -31.68 -16.37
CA ALA A 449 -15.65 -32.93 -16.78
C ALA A 449 -15.20 -33.20 -18.22
N GLY A 450 -14.50 -34.31 -18.42
CA GLY A 450 -14.13 -34.82 -19.73
C GLY A 450 -15.34 -35.37 -20.49
N ARG A 451 -15.23 -35.37 -21.81
CA ARG A 451 -15.64 -36.50 -22.62
C ARG A 451 -14.37 -37.21 -23.04
#